data_AF-A0A9D2KT97-F1
#
_entry.id   AF-A0A9D2KT97-F1
#
_cell.length_a   1.000
_cell.length_b   1.000
_cell.length_c   1.000
_cell.angle_alpha   90.00
_cell.angle_beta   90.00
_cell.angle_gamma   90.00
#
_symmetry.space_group_name_H-M   'P 1'
#
loop_
_entity.id
_entity.type
_entity.pdbx_description
1 polymer ?
#
loop_
_entity_poly.entity_id
_entity_poly.type
_entity_poly.pdbx_seq_one_letter_code
_entity_poly.pdbx_strand_id
1 'polypeptide(L)' 'MEKTINQEQNPEPRKQPLTREEIWRRMKANRQHKQEFVERAKELLTKEYKARYGKEPSGFEVW' A
#
# COMPACT_ATOMS: atom_id res chain seq x y z
N MET A 1 -13.70 -45.80 26.60
CA MET A 1 -12.29 -45.63 26.19
C MET A 1 -12.23 -44.43 25.26
N GLU A 2 -12.07 -43.24 25.84
CA GLU A 2 -12.00 -41.98 25.10
C GLU A 2 -10.60 -41.84 24.50
N LYS A 3 -10.54 -41.63 23.18
CA LYS A 3 -9.29 -41.41 22.45
C LYS A 3 -8.92 -39.93 22.63
N THR A 4 -7.88 -39.66 23.40
CA THR A 4 -7.26 -38.34 23.50
C THR A 4 -6.55 -38.04 22.17
N ILE A 5 -7.12 -37.14 21.37
CA ILE A 5 -6.49 -36.59 20.17
C ILE A 5 -5.49 -35.54 20.65
N ASN A 6 -4.19 -35.91 20.69
CA ASN A 6 -3.13 -34.93 20.84
C ASN A 6 -3.02 -34.15 19.52
N GLN A 7 -3.57 -32.92 19.50
CA GLN A 7 -3.25 -31.96 18.46
C GLN A 7 -1.81 -31.47 18.71
N GLU A 8 -0.85 -32.02 17.96
CA GLU A 8 0.47 -31.41 17.82
C GLU A 8 0.27 -30.00 17.23
N GLN A 9 0.42 -28.99 18.08
CA GLN A 9 0.48 -27.60 17.65
C GLN A 9 1.76 -27.43 16.82
N ASN A 10 1.62 -27.42 15.50
CA ASN A 10 2.67 -26.99 14.58
C ASN A 10 3.01 -25.52 14.90
N PRO A 11 4.18 -25.19 15.48
CA PRO A 11 4.48 -23.81 15.82
C PRO A 11 4.71 -23.05 14.51
N GLU A 12 3.76 -22.19 14.16
CA GLU A 12 3.89 -21.23 13.05
C GLU A 12 5.31 -20.62 13.05
N PRO A 13 6.01 -20.60 11.90
CA PRO A 13 7.36 -20.07 11.84
C PRO A 13 7.35 -18.61 12.30
N ARG A 14 8.01 -18.34 13.43
CA ARG A 14 8.11 -16.98 13.98
C ARG A 14 8.79 -16.10 12.93
N LYS A 15 8.04 -15.16 12.35
CA LYS A 15 8.59 -14.18 11.40
C LYS A 15 9.73 -13.45 12.12
N GLN A 16 10.95 -13.57 11.58
CA GLN A 16 12.10 -12.88 12.14
C GLN A 16 11.83 -11.36 12.14
N PRO A 17 12.21 -10.65 13.21
CA PRO A 17 12.04 -9.21 13.27
C PRO A 17 12.82 -8.55 12.13
N LEU A 18 12.22 -7.54 11.49
CA LEU A 18 12.87 -6.82 10.41
C LEU A 18 14.09 -6.08 10.93
N THR A 19 15.18 -6.10 10.16
CA THR A 19 16.34 -5.26 10.46
C THR A 19 16.01 -3.79 10.23
N ARG A 20 16.74 -2.89 10.89
CA ARG A 20 16.60 -1.45 10.69
C ARG A 20 16.74 -1.08 9.21
N GLU A 21 17.74 -1.60 8.52
CA GLU A 21 17.96 -1.33 7.09
C GLU A 21 16.78 -1.75 6.22
N GLU A 22 16.18 -2.91 6.51
CA GLU A 22 15.02 -3.41 5.79
C GLU A 22 13.78 -2.53 6.01
N ILE A 23 13.59 -2.03 7.24
CA ILE A 23 12.52 -1.07 7.55
C ILE A 23 12.73 0.22 6.76
N TRP A 24 13.94 0.77 6.73
CA TRP A 24 14.25 1.99 5.98
C TRP A 24 14.03 1.81 4.47
N ARG A 25 14.44 0.66 3.91
CA ARG A 25 14.21 0.32 2.51
C ARG A 25 12.72 0.30 2.18
N ARG A 26 11.92 -0.38 3.02
CA ARG A 26 10.46 -0.45 2.85
C ARG A 26 9.80 0.92 2.98
N MET A 27 10.21 1.73 3.95
CA MET A 27 9.68 3.08 4.12
C MET A 27 9.97 3.96 2.89
N LYS A 28 11.20 3.89 2.36
CA LYS A 28 11.58 4.62 1.14
C LYS A 28 10.74 4.17 -0.06
N ALA A 29 10.60 2.87 -0.26
CA ALA A 29 9.79 2.32 -1.35
C ALA A 29 8.30 2.73 -1.21
N ASN A 30 7.73 2.63 0.00
CA ASN A 30 6.35 3.05 0.25
C ASN A 30 6.15 4.55 -0.01
N ARG A 31 7.11 5.40 0.36
CA ARG A 31 7.06 6.84 0.08
C ARG A 31 7.05 7.11 -1.43
N GLN A 32 7.93 6.46 -2.17
CA GLN A 32 8.00 6.57 -3.64
C GLN A 32 6.70 6.09 -4.28
N HIS A 33 6.19 4.93 -3.86
CA HIS A 33 4.94 4.38 -4.39
C HIS A 33 3.74 5.30 -4.15
N LYS A 34 3.64 5.88 -2.94
CA LYS A 34 2.58 6.86 -2.64
C LYS A 34 2.68 8.10 -3.51
N GLN A 35 3.89 8.59 -3.75
CA GLN A 35 4.12 9.74 -4.61
C GLN A 35 3.73 9.44 -6.07
N GLU A 36 4.17 8.29 -6.60
CA GLU A 36 3.79 7.83 -7.94
C GLU A 36 2.28 7.66 -8.10
N PHE A 37 1.61 7.13 -7.07
CA PHE A 37 0.16 6.99 -7.06
C PHE A 37 -0.54 8.35 -7.15
N VAL A 38 -0.11 9.33 -6.35
CA VAL A 38 -0.69 10.68 -6.35
C VAL A 38 -0.50 11.37 -7.71
N GLU A 39 0.69 11.28 -8.30
CA GLU A 39 0.93 11.87 -9.63
C GLU A 39 0.06 11.23 -10.71
N ARG A 40 -0.03 9.89 -10.74
CA ARG A 40 -0.92 9.19 -11.69
C ARG A 40 -2.38 9.55 -11.49
N ALA A 41 -2.84 9.66 -10.24
CA ALA A 41 -4.20 10.07 -9.93
C ALA A 41 -4.47 11.49 -10.43
N LYS A 42 -3.52 12.42 -10.21
CA LYS A 42 -3.61 13.80 -10.69
C LYS A 42 -3.70 13.87 -12.21
N GLU A 43 -2.86 13.13 -12.94
CA GLU A 43 -2.90 13.08 -14.40
C GLU A 43 -4.26 12.57 -14.91
N LEU A 44 -4.76 11.46 -14.34
CA LEU A 44 -6.04 10.88 -14.72
C LEU A 44 -7.19 11.85 -14.45
N LEU A 45 -7.24 12.46 -13.27
CA LEU A 45 -8.27 13.42 -12.90
C LEU A 45 -8.22 14.67 -13.79
N THR A 46 -7.03 15.16 -14.12
CA THR A 46 -6.84 16.29 -15.03
C THR A 46 -7.38 15.97 -16.42
N LYS A 47 -7.04 14.79 -16.95
CA LYS A 47 -7.51 14.31 -18.25
C LYS A 47 -9.03 14.16 -18.29
N GLU A 48 -9.61 13.53 -17.28
CA GLU A 48 -11.07 13.36 -17.16
C GLU A 48 -11.79 14.71 -17.03
N TYR A 49 -11.27 15.63 -16.22
CA TYR A 49 -11.85 16.96 -16.05
C TYR A 49 -11.82 17.74 -17.36
N LYS A 50 -10.68 17.74 -18.06
CA LYS A 50 -10.54 18.37 -19.37
C LYS A 50 -11.47 17.77 -20.40
N ALA A 51 -11.62 16.44 -20.42
CA ALA A 51 -12.52 15.75 -21.35
C ALA A 51 -13.99 16.14 -21.12
N ARG A 52 -14.40 16.37 -19.87
CA ARG A 52 -15.79 16.73 -19.51
C ARG A 52 -16.11 18.20 -19.68
N TYR A 53 -15.17 19.08 -19.35
CA TYR A 53 -15.43 20.52 -19.22
C TYR A 53 -14.66 21.38 -20.23
N GLY A 54 -13.76 20.79 -21.02
CA GLY A 54 -12.97 21.50 -22.04
C GLY A 54 -11.94 22.48 -21.48
N LYS A 55 -11.70 22.47 -20.17
CA LYS A 55 -10.79 23.39 -19.46
C LYS A 55 -9.95 22.63 -18.44
N GLU A 56 -8.80 23.20 -18.07
CA GLU A 56 -7.93 22.64 -17.03
C GLU A 56 -8.50 22.91 -15.63
N PRO A 57 -8.35 21.98 -14.68
CA PRO A 57 -8.74 22.19 -13.28
C PRO A 57 -7.76 23.16 -12.60
N SER A 58 -8.27 24.00 -11.68
CA SER A 58 -7.43 24.87 -10.84
C SER A 58 -6.64 24.11 -9.77
N GLY A 59 -7.07 22.89 -9.44
CA GLY A 59 -6.43 22.01 -8.46
C GLY A 59 -7.37 20.88 -8.04
N PHE A 60 -6.82 19.90 -7.32
CA PHE A 60 -7.57 18.83 -6.66
C PHE A 60 -7.21 18.82 -5.19
N GLU A 61 -8.20 18.95 -4.32
CA GLU A 61 -8.03 18.85 -2.87
C GLU A 61 -8.54 17.48 -2.41
N VAL A 62 -7.73 16.78 -1.62
CA VAL A 62 -8.05 15.45 -1.09
C VAL A 62 -8.10 15.57 0.43
N TRP A 63 -9.29 15.37 0.99
CA TRP A 63 -9.56 15.40 2.43
C TRP A 63 -9.44 14.00 3.04
#